data_AF-A0A2U0S2P4-F1
#
_entry.id   AF-A0A2U0S2P4-F1
#
_cell.length_a   1.000
_cell.length_b   1.000
_cell.length_c   1.000
_cell.angle_alpha   90.00
_cell.angle_beta   90.00
_cell.angle_gamma   90.00
#
_symmetry.space_group_name_H-M   'P 1'
#
loop_
_entity.id
_entity.type
_entity.pdbx_description
1 polymer ?
#
loop_
_entity_poly.entity_id
_entity_poly.type
_entity_poly.pdbx_seq_one_letter_code
_entity_poly.pdbx_strand_id
1 'polypeptide(L)'
;MINYKGVFMQLNNKQSVLSCCFASVVALLSQIFGKTTIRECVKKVRAIKTVGLMLVVLLAVMLSLGCVNVPRVQGAKSSTVALWHLDEIEPSEYSEITPDTVGYNHGTVGGDTALVEGKFGNALQFNTGGYVYVPIAFLVGFPPTPEPIYIPVSPNLDIQKELKIEAWINVQGFTNASYNNIVVKCTRTGPLVENVTRVFGLAVKPSIEQENAGVLSGCVFTDSEGFNEILTTKPVISLNKWINVAFTRTSTGMHLYVDGKEQDVTAIEGVQNPTGLIINGTEVYIGHDSKITIDEVEISDLAPELQVLSSQIDIGNNLLIAVIVVVVVFATAWVLRKAIQMWVIYSKSRD
;
A
#
# COMPACT_ATOMS: atom_id res chain seq x y z
N MET A 1 24.59 5.62 -32.80
CA MET A 1 25.54 4.85 -31.96
C MET A 1 25.85 5.69 -30.74
N ILE A 2 25.14 5.47 -29.64
CA ILE A 2 25.37 6.14 -28.35
C ILE A 2 25.38 5.04 -27.29
N ASN A 3 26.38 5.09 -26.42
CA ASN A 3 26.91 4.01 -25.61
C ASN A 3 26.23 4.00 -24.23
N TYR A 4 25.52 2.92 -23.89
CA TYR A 4 24.83 2.75 -22.61
C TYR A 4 25.73 2.05 -21.59
N LYS A 5 26.30 2.83 -20.66
CA LYS A 5 26.84 2.35 -19.38
C LYS A 5 26.23 3.22 -18.28
N GLY A 6 25.11 2.78 -17.69
CA GLY A 6 24.48 3.58 -16.64
C GLY A 6 23.28 2.98 -15.89
N VAL A 7 22.93 1.70 -16.05
CA VAL A 7 21.78 1.10 -15.35
C VAL A 7 22.10 -0.30 -14.83
N PHE A 8 23.24 -0.46 -14.15
CA PHE A 8 23.61 -1.74 -13.51
C PHE A 8 24.12 -1.55 -12.07
N MET A 9 23.54 -0.59 -11.34
CA MET A 9 24.01 -0.23 -10.00
C MET A 9 22.87 -0.04 -9.00
N GLN A 10 21.91 -0.98 -8.93
CA GLN A 10 20.89 -1.03 -7.86
C GLN A 10 20.53 -2.47 -7.41
N LEU A 11 21.38 -3.46 -7.70
CA LEU A 11 21.20 -4.86 -7.22
C LEU A 11 22.27 -5.34 -6.22
N ASN A 12 23.24 -4.50 -5.85
CA ASN A 12 24.34 -4.90 -4.97
C ASN A 12 24.15 -4.60 -3.48
N ASN A 13 23.05 -3.97 -3.05
CA ASN A 13 22.91 -3.54 -1.65
C ASN A 13 22.24 -4.56 -0.72
N LYS A 14 21.70 -5.68 -1.24
CA LYS A 14 21.16 -6.78 -0.40
C LYS A 14 22.15 -7.92 -0.13
N GLN A 15 23.26 -7.99 -0.86
CA GLN A 15 24.38 -8.89 -0.53
C GLN A 15 25.27 -8.37 0.60
N SER A 16 25.24 -7.07 0.91
CA SER A 16 26.09 -6.46 1.95
C SER A 16 25.64 -6.81 3.37
N VAL A 17 24.32 -6.93 3.62
CA VAL A 17 23.77 -7.27 4.95
C VAL A 17 24.05 -8.73 5.31
N LEU A 18 23.91 -9.66 4.35
CA LEU A 18 24.27 -11.06 4.56
C LEU A 18 25.79 -11.25 4.72
N SER A 19 26.60 -10.48 3.99
CA SER A 19 28.06 -10.50 4.09
C SER A 19 28.56 -9.96 5.44
N CYS A 20 27.95 -8.90 5.98
CA CYS A 20 28.29 -8.35 7.30
C CYS A 20 27.91 -9.28 8.45
N CYS A 21 26.77 -9.97 8.37
CA CYS A 21 26.39 -10.99 9.35
C CYS A 21 27.34 -12.19 9.31
N PHE A 22 27.76 -12.63 8.13
CA PHE A 22 28.71 -13.74 7.99
C PHE A 22 30.12 -13.39 8.50
N ALA A 23 30.59 -12.17 8.22
CA ALA A 23 31.89 -11.69 8.68
C ALA A 23 31.93 -11.55 10.22
N SER A 24 30.84 -11.07 10.83
CA SER A 24 30.75 -10.92 12.30
C SER A 24 30.72 -12.26 13.03
N VAL A 25 30.04 -13.27 12.48
CA VAL A 25 30.03 -14.64 13.04
C VAL A 25 31.40 -15.31 12.87
N VAL A 26 32.07 -15.12 11.74
CA VAL A 26 33.43 -15.67 11.52
C VAL A 26 34.47 -14.99 12.42
N ALA A 27 34.34 -13.69 12.67
CA ALA A 27 35.21 -12.95 13.60
C ALA A 27 35.02 -13.41 15.06
N LEU A 28 33.77 -13.64 15.48
CA LEU A 28 33.44 -14.16 16.81
C LEU A 28 34.01 -15.58 17.01
N LEU A 29 33.91 -16.43 15.98
CA LEU A 29 34.49 -17.78 16.01
C LEU A 29 36.03 -17.75 16.04
N SER A 30 36.66 -16.81 15.33
CA SER A 30 38.13 -16.62 15.36
C SER A 30 38.64 -16.19 16.74
N GLN A 31 37.90 -15.34 17.47
CA GLN A 31 38.23 -14.96 18.85
C GLN A 31 38.07 -16.11 19.85
N ILE A 32 37.11 -17.02 19.63
CA ILE A 32 36.85 -18.17 20.52
C ILE A 32 37.95 -19.25 20.39
N PHE A 33 38.59 -19.40 19.23
CA PHE A 33 39.55 -20.48 18.95
C PHE A 33 41.03 -20.05 19.01
N GLY A 34 41.36 -19.08 19.87
CA GLY A 34 42.72 -18.55 20.06
C GLY A 34 43.82 -19.62 20.10
N LYS A 35 44.98 -19.29 19.49
CA LYS A 35 46.18 -20.13 19.30
C LYS A 35 46.54 -20.92 20.58
N THR A 36 46.10 -22.17 20.66
CA THR A 36 46.44 -23.07 21.76
C THR A 36 47.06 -24.34 21.20
N THR A 37 48.20 -24.73 21.78
CA THR A 37 49.08 -25.81 21.35
C THR A 37 48.38 -27.17 21.31
N ILE A 38 48.65 -27.94 20.25
CA ILE A 38 47.92 -29.15 19.81
C ILE A 38 47.71 -30.23 20.89
N ARG A 39 48.58 -30.30 21.91
CA ARG A 39 48.48 -31.31 22.99
C ARG A 39 47.41 -31.03 24.05
N GLU A 40 47.03 -29.78 24.28
CA GLU A 40 45.96 -29.41 25.23
C GLU A 40 44.55 -29.50 24.58
N CYS A 41 44.49 -29.40 23.24
CA CYS A 41 43.23 -29.33 22.50
C CYS A 41 42.48 -30.67 22.46
N VAL A 42 43.20 -31.81 22.44
CA VAL A 42 42.58 -33.14 22.27
C VAL A 42 41.74 -33.58 23.49
N LYS A 43 42.09 -33.14 24.71
CA LYS A 43 41.28 -33.44 25.91
C LYS A 43 40.07 -32.51 26.06
N LYS A 44 40.16 -31.24 25.64
CA LYS A 44 39.04 -30.28 25.66
C LYS A 44 37.98 -30.55 24.57
N VAL A 45 38.39 -31.08 23.41
CA VAL A 45 37.48 -31.36 22.27
C VAL A 45 36.45 -32.47 22.57
N ARG A 46 36.70 -33.35 23.56
CA ARG A 46 35.75 -34.43 23.90
C ARG A 46 34.54 -33.94 24.70
N ALA A 47 34.65 -32.82 25.43
CA ALA A 47 33.53 -32.20 26.16
C ALA A 47 32.82 -31.10 25.34
N ILE A 48 33.51 -30.47 24.38
CA ILE A 48 32.97 -29.39 23.56
C ILE A 48 32.00 -29.89 22.47
N LYS A 49 32.13 -31.15 22.01
CA LYS A 49 31.28 -31.68 20.92
C LYS A 49 29.80 -31.82 21.29
N THR A 50 29.47 -32.13 22.54
CA THR A 50 28.07 -32.28 22.98
C THR A 50 27.47 -30.95 23.41
N VAL A 51 28.24 -30.10 24.09
CA VAL A 51 27.78 -28.78 24.56
C VAL A 51 27.61 -27.79 23.39
N GLY A 52 28.53 -27.78 22.42
CA GLY A 52 28.42 -26.91 21.25
C GLY A 52 27.25 -27.29 20.33
N LEU A 53 26.99 -28.59 20.15
CA LEU A 53 25.86 -29.07 19.35
C LEU A 53 24.51 -28.75 20.05
N MET A 54 24.41 -28.95 21.36
CA MET A 54 23.22 -28.56 22.12
C MET A 54 22.98 -27.05 22.06
N LEU A 55 24.02 -26.22 22.16
CA LEU A 55 23.89 -24.77 22.10
C LEU A 55 23.38 -24.28 20.75
N VAL A 56 23.85 -24.88 19.64
CA VAL A 56 23.38 -24.55 18.28
C VAL A 56 21.93 -24.97 18.07
N VAL A 57 21.52 -26.13 18.59
CA VAL A 57 20.13 -26.58 18.54
C VAL A 57 19.23 -25.69 19.41
N LEU A 58 19.69 -25.29 20.60
CA LEU A 58 18.93 -24.40 21.48
C LEU A 58 18.77 -23.00 20.87
N LEU A 59 19.81 -22.46 20.21
CA LEU A 59 19.72 -21.19 19.49
C LEU A 59 18.78 -21.27 18.29
N ALA A 60 18.77 -22.38 17.55
CA ALA A 60 17.84 -22.59 16.44
C ALA A 60 16.38 -22.67 16.92
N VAL A 61 16.12 -23.33 18.06
CA VAL A 61 14.80 -23.39 18.69
C VAL A 61 14.37 -22.01 19.21
N MET A 62 15.25 -21.27 19.88
CA MET A 62 14.95 -19.90 20.35
C MET A 62 14.68 -18.93 19.20
N LEU A 63 15.42 -19.01 18.09
CA LEU A 63 15.14 -18.21 16.88
C LEU A 63 13.81 -18.60 16.21
N SER A 64 13.39 -19.86 16.29
CA SER A 64 12.10 -20.30 15.72
C SER A 64 10.88 -19.83 16.51
N LEU A 65 11.02 -19.61 17.83
CA LEU A 65 9.96 -19.10 18.69
C LEU A 65 9.84 -17.57 18.69
N GLY A 66 10.90 -16.83 18.33
CA GLY A 66 10.92 -15.36 18.33
C GLY A 66 10.29 -14.67 17.13
N CYS A 67 9.94 -15.41 16.06
CA CYS A 67 9.48 -14.83 14.79
C CYS A 67 7.96 -14.87 14.58
N VAL A 68 7.16 -15.24 15.58
CA VAL A 68 5.68 -15.28 15.45
C VAL A 68 5.03 -14.12 16.22
N ASN A 69 5.56 -12.91 16.06
CA ASN A 69 4.77 -11.71 16.35
C ASN A 69 3.97 -11.40 15.08
N VAL A 70 2.79 -12.00 14.96
CA VAL A 70 1.79 -11.55 13.99
C VAL A 70 1.32 -10.18 14.48
N PRO A 71 1.59 -9.09 13.75
CA PRO A 71 1.06 -7.79 14.14
C PRO A 71 -0.46 -7.86 14.20
N ARG A 72 -1.00 -7.46 15.35
CA ARG A 72 -2.43 -7.34 15.58
C ARG A 72 -2.91 -6.12 14.80
N VAL A 73 -3.44 -6.32 13.60
CA VAL A 73 -4.13 -5.27 12.84
C VAL A 73 -5.38 -4.89 13.64
N GLN A 74 -5.38 -3.69 14.22
CA GLN A 74 -6.55 -3.07 14.83
C GLN A 74 -7.40 -2.42 13.72
N GLY A 75 -8.68 -2.79 13.64
CA GLY A 75 -9.76 -1.81 13.46
C GLY A 75 -10.29 -1.49 12.07
N ALA A 76 -9.75 -2.00 10.96
CA ALA A 76 -10.40 -1.81 9.66
C ALA A 76 -11.69 -2.66 9.57
N LYS A 77 -12.81 -2.08 9.12
CA LYS A 77 -13.98 -2.87 8.72
C LYS A 77 -13.52 -3.80 7.60
N SER A 78 -14.05 -5.03 7.53
CA SER A 78 -13.60 -6.03 6.55
C SER A 78 -13.77 -5.63 5.07
N SER A 79 -14.46 -4.52 4.81
CA SER A 79 -14.68 -3.91 3.49
C SER A 79 -13.72 -2.77 3.16
N THR A 80 -12.99 -2.23 4.13
CA THR A 80 -12.11 -1.06 3.93
C THR A 80 -10.91 -1.47 3.08
N VAL A 81 -10.76 -0.85 1.91
CA VAL A 81 -9.64 -1.13 0.99
C VAL A 81 -8.53 -0.08 1.07
N ALA A 82 -8.83 1.12 1.59
CA ALA A 82 -7.87 2.16 1.87
C ALA A 82 -8.39 3.12 2.96
N LEU A 83 -7.48 3.61 3.81
CA LEU A 83 -7.75 4.60 4.85
C LEU A 83 -6.56 5.55 4.98
N TRP A 84 -6.75 6.82 4.66
CA TRP A 84 -5.76 7.87 4.90
C TRP A 84 -6.24 8.78 6.03
N HIS A 85 -5.54 8.80 7.16
CA HIS A 85 -5.81 9.77 8.22
C HIS A 85 -5.48 11.20 7.79
N LEU A 86 -4.53 11.36 6.85
CA LEU A 86 -4.08 12.68 6.36
C LEU A 86 -3.49 13.57 7.47
N ASP A 87 -3.01 12.98 8.55
CA ASP A 87 -2.47 13.64 9.74
C ASP A 87 -0.92 13.70 9.75
N GLU A 88 -0.29 13.00 8.81
CA GLU A 88 1.16 12.97 8.64
C GLU A 88 1.60 12.97 7.17
N ILE A 89 2.80 13.52 6.96
CA ILE A 89 3.54 13.51 5.70
C ILE A 89 4.92 12.95 5.98
N GLU A 90 5.28 11.88 5.28
CA GLU A 90 6.58 11.22 5.39
C GLU A 90 7.42 11.48 4.13
N PRO A 91 8.74 11.67 4.27
CA PRO A 91 9.63 11.69 3.12
C PRO A 91 9.75 10.29 2.51
N SER A 92 9.51 10.17 1.21
CA SER A 92 9.89 9.06 0.34
C SER A 92 11.02 9.54 -0.58
N GLU A 93 11.92 8.66 -1.02
CA GLU A 93 13.21 8.99 -1.66
C GLU A 93 13.20 10.22 -2.61
N TYR A 94 12.13 10.39 -3.39
CA TYR A 94 11.96 11.49 -4.34
C TYR A 94 10.62 12.25 -4.20
N SER A 95 9.80 11.97 -3.19
CA SER A 95 8.47 12.55 -3.04
C SER A 95 8.02 12.58 -1.57
N GLU A 96 7.02 13.39 -1.27
CA GLU A 96 6.32 13.32 0.01
C GLU A 96 5.15 12.34 -0.09
N ILE A 97 4.90 11.57 0.95
CA ILE A 97 3.78 10.63 0.99
C ILE A 97 2.93 10.84 2.24
N THR A 98 1.65 10.52 2.15
CA THR A 98 0.76 10.35 3.31
C THR A 98 0.39 8.87 3.42
N PRO A 99 0.58 8.23 4.59
CA PRO A 99 0.36 6.80 4.71
C PRO A 99 -1.11 6.37 4.58
N ASP A 100 -1.32 5.21 3.94
CA ASP A 100 -2.57 4.46 4.04
C ASP A 100 -2.44 3.46 5.20
N THR A 101 -3.32 3.53 6.20
CA THR A 101 -3.30 2.65 7.38
C THR A 101 -3.61 1.20 7.02
N VAL A 102 -4.28 0.94 5.90
CA VAL A 102 -4.47 -0.43 5.38
C VAL A 102 -3.14 -1.00 4.86
N GLY A 103 -2.19 -0.13 4.48
CA GLY A 103 -0.78 -0.46 4.25
C GLY A 103 -0.39 -0.75 2.80
N TYR A 104 -1.28 -0.52 1.83
CA TYR A 104 -1.01 -0.84 0.42
C TYR A 104 -1.02 0.39 -0.49
N ASN A 105 -1.79 1.43 -0.14
CA ASN A 105 -2.12 2.51 -1.05
C ASN A 105 -1.57 3.87 -0.58
N HIS A 106 -0.31 3.93 -0.11
CA HIS A 106 0.28 5.21 0.31
C HIS A 106 0.14 6.26 -0.81
N GLY A 107 -0.30 7.45 -0.43
CA GLY A 107 -0.58 8.52 -1.39
C GLY A 107 0.60 9.45 -1.55
N THR A 108 0.96 9.81 -2.79
CA THR A 108 1.99 10.82 -3.06
C THR A 108 1.39 12.21 -2.91
N VAL A 109 1.92 13.00 -1.99
CA VAL A 109 1.50 14.37 -1.73
C VAL A 109 2.17 15.30 -2.74
N GLY A 110 1.41 16.24 -3.31
CA GLY A 110 1.94 17.20 -4.26
C GLY A 110 1.13 18.50 -4.32
N GLY A 111 1.73 19.50 -4.95
CA GLY A 111 1.11 20.81 -5.10
C GLY A 111 1.05 21.63 -3.81
N ASP A 112 0.03 22.49 -3.71
CA ASP A 112 -0.17 23.38 -2.56
C ASP A 112 -0.99 22.68 -1.48
N THR A 113 -0.29 21.90 -0.66
CA THR A 113 -0.85 21.16 0.49
C THR A 113 -0.11 21.52 1.77
N ALA A 114 -0.80 21.45 2.91
CA ALA A 114 -0.20 21.72 4.22
C ALA A 114 -0.88 20.91 5.33
N LEU A 115 -0.09 20.39 6.28
CA LEU A 115 -0.63 19.85 7.53
C LEU A 115 -1.13 21.00 8.41
N VAL A 116 -2.39 20.90 8.83
CA VAL A 116 -3.07 21.87 9.70
C VAL A 116 -3.82 21.13 10.81
N GLU A 117 -4.38 21.88 11.77
CA GLU A 117 -5.26 21.28 12.77
C GLU A 117 -6.51 20.67 12.11
N GLY A 118 -6.70 19.39 12.35
CA GLY A 118 -7.72 18.54 11.75
C GLY A 118 -9.00 18.43 12.56
N LYS A 119 -9.86 17.49 12.15
CA LYS A 119 -10.98 17.05 12.97
C LYS A 119 -10.47 16.18 14.12
N PHE A 120 -9.49 15.32 13.83
CA PHE A 120 -8.83 14.43 14.78
C PHE A 120 -7.31 14.59 14.68
N GLY A 121 -6.73 15.44 15.53
CA GLY A 121 -5.29 15.70 15.46
C GLY A 121 -4.96 16.63 14.29
N ASN A 122 -4.15 16.17 13.35
CA ASN A 122 -3.82 16.93 12.15
C ASN A 122 -4.69 16.48 10.96
N ALA A 123 -4.79 17.32 9.96
CA ALA A 123 -5.41 17.00 8.67
C ALA A 123 -4.64 17.65 7.53
N LEU A 124 -4.91 17.23 6.31
CA LEU A 124 -4.29 17.81 5.12
C LEU A 124 -5.19 18.88 4.51
N GLN A 125 -4.67 20.09 4.45
CA GLN A 125 -5.28 21.19 3.71
C GLN A 125 -4.87 21.13 2.25
N PHE A 126 -5.84 21.31 1.36
CA PHE A 126 -5.70 21.38 -0.08
C PHE A 126 -6.15 22.76 -0.56
N ASN A 127 -5.26 23.44 -1.29
CA ASN A 127 -5.60 24.64 -2.06
C ASN A 127 -5.71 24.27 -3.55
N THR A 128 -6.03 25.22 -4.42
CA THR A 128 -6.44 25.01 -5.83
C THR A 128 -5.52 24.07 -6.66
N GLY A 129 -4.25 23.87 -6.27
CA GLY A 129 -3.34 22.93 -6.93
C GLY A 129 -2.82 21.77 -6.06
N GLY A 130 -3.28 21.63 -4.82
CA GLY A 130 -2.90 20.56 -3.91
C GLY A 130 -3.59 19.24 -4.23
N TYR A 131 -2.90 18.12 -4.03
CA TYR A 131 -3.44 16.79 -4.24
C TYR A 131 -2.69 15.71 -3.46
N VAL A 132 -3.38 14.60 -3.20
CA VAL A 132 -2.74 13.30 -2.96
C VAL A 132 -3.06 12.40 -4.15
N TYR A 133 -2.02 11.78 -4.70
CA TYR A 133 -2.09 10.91 -5.87
C TYR A 133 -1.83 9.45 -5.48
N VAL A 134 -2.70 8.53 -5.92
CA VAL A 134 -2.57 7.09 -5.67
C VAL A 134 -2.72 6.33 -6.99
N PRO A 135 -1.67 5.65 -7.48
CA PRO A 135 -1.76 4.86 -8.71
C PRO A 135 -2.52 3.55 -8.46
N ILE A 136 -3.49 3.24 -9.33
CA ILE A 136 -4.15 1.92 -9.38
C ILE A 136 -3.40 1.00 -10.33
N ALA A 137 -3.11 1.50 -11.53
CA ALA A 137 -2.37 0.76 -12.54
C ALA A 137 -1.50 1.70 -13.38
N PHE A 138 -0.29 1.26 -13.70
CA PHE A 138 0.58 2.00 -14.62
C PHE A 138 0.34 1.56 -16.05
N LEU A 139 0.29 2.54 -16.94
CA LEU A 139 0.37 2.29 -18.36
C LEU A 139 1.82 2.04 -18.76
N VAL A 140 2.10 0.84 -19.24
CA VAL A 140 3.37 0.49 -19.88
C VAL A 140 3.15 0.09 -21.32
N GLY A 141 4.10 0.44 -22.18
CA GLY A 141 4.00 0.19 -23.61
C GLY A 141 4.90 1.16 -24.35
N PHE A 142 6.01 0.65 -24.87
CA PHE A 142 6.82 1.40 -25.83
C PHE A 142 6.23 1.13 -27.22
N PRO A 143 6.05 2.17 -28.07
CA PRO A 143 5.72 1.95 -29.47
C PRO A 143 6.68 0.91 -30.07
N PRO A 144 6.19 -0.11 -30.80
CA PRO A 144 4.87 -0.22 -31.42
C PRO A 144 3.94 -1.28 -30.76
N THR A 145 3.69 -1.25 -29.46
CA THR A 145 2.64 -2.12 -28.88
C THR A 145 1.24 -1.68 -29.37
N PRO A 146 0.45 -2.59 -29.97
CA PRO A 146 -0.86 -2.26 -30.55
C PRO A 146 -1.94 -1.97 -29.49
N GLU A 147 -1.75 -2.45 -28.25
CA GLU A 147 -2.65 -2.19 -27.13
C GLU A 147 -1.86 -1.73 -25.89
N PRO A 148 -2.44 -0.85 -25.05
CA PRO A 148 -1.80 -0.42 -23.82
C PRO A 148 -1.74 -1.56 -22.80
N ILE A 149 -0.59 -1.77 -22.14
CA ILE A 149 -0.44 -2.79 -21.08
C ILE A 149 -0.60 -2.08 -19.74
N TYR A 150 -1.54 -2.55 -18.91
CA TYR A 150 -1.73 -2.03 -17.55
C TYR A 150 -1.05 -2.96 -16.54
N ILE A 151 -0.14 -2.41 -15.72
CA ILE A 151 0.45 -3.12 -14.58
C ILE A 151 -0.31 -2.69 -13.32
N PRO A 152 -1.09 -3.58 -12.67
CA PRO A 152 -1.78 -3.25 -11.44
C PRO A 152 -0.78 -3.03 -10.30
N VAL A 153 -1.02 -1.99 -9.51
CA VAL A 153 -0.24 -1.59 -8.33
C VAL A 153 -1.12 -1.65 -7.09
N SER A 154 -2.33 -1.09 -7.19
CA SER A 154 -3.31 -1.00 -6.11
C SER A 154 -4.66 -1.59 -6.55
N PRO A 155 -4.72 -2.88 -6.93
CA PRO A 155 -5.91 -3.48 -7.55
C PRO A 155 -7.15 -3.49 -6.64
N ASN A 156 -6.95 -3.42 -5.31
CA ASN A 156 -8.02 -3.28 -4.31
C ASN A 156 -8.78 -1.95 -4.41
N LEU A 157 -8.22 -0.92 -5.05
CA LEU A 157 -8.93 0.33 -5.35
C LEU A 157 -9.76 0.25 -6.64
N ASP A 158 -9.65 -0.83 -7.41
CA ASP A 158 -10.38 -1.03 -8.66
C ASP A 158 -11.77 -1.65 -8.44
N ILE A 159 -12.55 -1.05 -7.54
CA ILE A 159 -13.89 -1.53 -7.14
C ILE A 159 -14.87 -1.44 -8.33
N GLN A 160 -15.57 -2.55 -8.62
CA GLN A 160 -16.45 -2.67 -9.78
C GLN A 160 -17.95 -2.76 -9.44
N LYS A 161 -18.33 -3.07 -8.21
CA LYS A 161 -19.73 -3.37 -7.86
C LYS A 161 -20.32 -2.35 -6.91
N GLU A 162 -20.00 -2.47 -5.62
CA GLU A 162 -20.56 -1.63 -4.58
C GLU A 162 -19.44 -0.93 -3.83
N LEU A 163 -19.53 0.39 -3.70
CA LEU A 163 -18.47 1.21 -3.13
C LEU A 163 -19.03 2.15 -2.09
N LYS A 164 -18.17 2.51 -1.13
CA LYS A 164 -18.38 3.65 -0.24
C LYS A 164 -17.13 4.50 -0.16
N ILE A 165 -17.31 5.81 -0.27
CA ILE A 165 -16.31 6.82 0.05
C ILE A 165 -16.83 7.58 1.26
N GLU A 166 -15.99 7.77 2.28
CA GLU A 166 -16.31 8.57 3.46
C GLU A 166 -15.13 9.46 3.84
N ALA A 167 -15.40 10.68 4.29
CA ALA A 167 -14.37 11.59 4.77
C ALA A 167 -14.94 12.62 5.74
N TRP A 168 -14.09 13.13 6.63
CA TRP A 168 -14.34 14.39 7.31
C TRP A 168 -13.80 15.53 6.46
N ILE A 169 -14.61 16.57 6.26
CA ILE A 169 -14.23 17.72 5.47
C ILE A 169 -14.51 19.03 6.19
N ASN A 170 -13.69 20.03 5.91
CA ASN A 170 -13.94 21.42 6.21
C ASN A 170 -13.68 22.22 4.92
N VAL A 171 -14.72 22.80 4.33
CA VAL A 171 -14.60 23.54 3.06
C VAL A 171 -14.29 25.00 3.36
N GLN A 172 -13.13 25.51 2.94
CA GLN A 172 -12.78 26.92 3.15
C GLN A 172 -13.30 27.84 2.03
N GLY A 173 -13.56 27.29 0.84
CA GLY A 173 -14.17 28.02 -0.25
C GLY A 173 -14.42 27.15 -1.46
N PHE A 174 -15.05 27.73 -2.48
CA PHE A 174 -15.26 27.09 -3.78
C PHE A 174 -14.28 27.68 -4.80
N THR A 175 -13.60 26.81 -5.54
CA THR A 175 -12.76 27.21 -6.66
C THR A 175 -13.60 27.49 -7.91
N ASN A 176 -12.97 28.01 -8.97
CA ASN A 176 -13.60 28.14 -10.30
C ASN A 176 -13.65 26.80 -11.06
N ALA A 177 -13.16 25.71 -10.47
CA ALA A 177 -13.28 24.38 -11.06
C ALA A 177 -14.72 23.87 -10.92
N SER A 178 -15.13 22.99 -11.84
CA SER A 178 -16.46 22.38 -11.80
C SER A 178 -16.70 21.51 -10.56
N TYR A 179 -15.62 21.07 -9.89
CA TYR A 179 -15.66 20.18 -8.73
C TYR A 179 -14.61 20.59 -7.71
N ASN A 180 -15.02 20.71 -6.45
CA ASN A 180 -14.08 20.71 -5.32
C ASN A 180 -13.98 19.24 -4.87
N ASN A 181 -13.02 18.51 -5.43
CA ASN A 181 -12.96 17.06 -5.24
C ASN A 181 -12.53 16.73 -3.82
N ILE A 182 -13.23 15.77 -3.21
CA ILE A 182 -12.80 15.14 -1.95
C ILE A 182 -12.00 13.90 -2.33
N VAL A 183 -12.61 12.99 -3.08
CA VAL A 183 -11.97 11.82 -3.69
C VAL A 183 -12.49 11.68 -5.12
N VAL A 184 -11.60 11.40 -6.06
CA VAL A 184 -11.98 11.06 -7.43
C VAL A 184 -11.09 9.94 -7.97
N LYS A 185 -11.71 8.86 -8.46
CA LYS A 185 -11.04 7.84 -9.28
C LYS A 185 -11.21 8.20 -10.74
N CYS A 186 -10.13 8.09 -11.49
CA CYS A 186 -10.10 8.33 -12.93
C CYS A 186 -9.48 7.15 -13.67
N THR A 187 -9.84 7.02 -14.95
CA THR A 187 -9.12 6.19 -15.92
C THR A 187 -8.45 7.09 -16.95
N ARG A 188 -7.22 6.74 -17.31
CA ARG A 188 -6.37 7.49 -18.22
C ARG A 188 -5.98 6.61 -19.40
N THR A 189 -6.34 7.03 -20.60
CA THR A 189 -5.99 6.34 -21.86
C THR A 189 -4.78 6.94 -22.57
N GLY A 190 -4.27 8.08 -22.08
CA GLY A 190 -3.13 8.79 -22.67
C GLY A 190 -2.64 9.96 -21.78
N PRO A 191 -1.55 10.64 -22.17
CA PRO A 191 -0.90 11.64 -21.31
C PRO A 191 -1.66 12.97 -21.23
N LEU A 192 -2.51 13.28 -22.22
CA LEU A 192 -3.25 14.55 -22.29
C LEU A 192 -4.48 14.55 -21.38
N VAL A 193 -4.92 15.73 -20.93
CA VAL A 193 -6.03 15.90 -19.98
C VAL A 193 -7.35 15.39 -20.54
N GLU A 194 -7.57 15.53 -21.85
CA GLU A 194 -8.74 14.99 -22.56
C GLU A 194 -8.83 13.46 -22.52
N ASN A 195 -7.76 12.76 -22.14
CA ASN A 195 -7.74 11.30 -22.02
C ASN A 195 -8.12 10.82 -20.61
N VAL A 196 -8.66 11.69 -19.77
CA VAL A 196 -9.05 11.37 -18.39
C VAL A 196 -10.56 11.27 -18.31
N THR A 197 -11.05 10.11 -17.90
CA THR A 197 -12.47 9.89 -17.63
C THR A 197 -12.66 9.63 -16.14
N ARG A 198 -13.58 10.37 -15.51
CA ARG A 198 -13.97 10.14 -14.12
C ARG A 198 -14.72 8.81 -14.03
N VAL A 199 -14.32 7.98 -13.08
CA VAL A 199 -14.89 6.65 -12.86
C VAL A 199 -15.83 6.67 -11.67
N PHE A 200 -15.40 7.21 -10.54
CA PHE A 200 -16.29 7.54 -9.44
C PHE A 200 -15.72 8.71 -8.66
N GLY A 201 -16.54 9.38 -7.86
CA GLY A 201 -16.03 10.43 -6.99
C GLY A 201 -17.06 10.96 -6.01
N LEU A 202 -16.53 11.64 -5.00
CA LEU A 202 -17.24 12.42 -4.01
C LEU A 202 -16.65 13.84 -4.05
N ALA A 203 -17.51 14.84 -4.23
CA ALA A 203 -17.09 16.24 -4.39
C ALA A 203 -18.11 17.21 -3.79
N VAL A 204 -17.68 18.45 -3.61
CA VAL A 204 -18.57 19.57 -3.27
C VAL A 204 -18.65 20.55 -4.43
N LYS A 205 -19.85 21.02 -4.74
CA LYS A 205 -20.12 22.07 -5.73
C LYS A 205 -20.72 23.30 -5.03
N PRO A 206 -20.41 24.52 -5.50
CA PRO A 206 -21.08 25.72 -4.99
C PRO A 206 -22.59 25.63 -5.25
N SER A 207 -23.38 26.04 -4.27
CA SER A 207 -24.83 26.14 -4.43
C SER A 207 -25.17 27.34 -5.33
N ILE A 208 -26.14 27.16 -6.24
CA ILE A 208 -26.72 28.28 -7.01
C ILE A 208 -27.80 29.06 -6.23
N GLU A 209 -28.39 28.45 -5.19
CA GLU A 209 -29.53 29.03 -4.46
C GLU A 209 -29.12 29.86 -3.24
N GLN A 210 -27.99 29.50 -2.62
CA GLN A 210 -27.48 30.09 -1.40
C GLN A 210 -25.98 30.40 -1.52
N GLU A 211 -25.63 31.65 -1.24
CA GLU A 211 -24.23 32.10 -1.19
C GLU A 211 -23.48 31.43 -0.02
N ASN A 212 -22.19 31.14 -0.21
CA ASN A 212 -21.33 30.51 0.79
C ASN A 212 -21.84 29.16 1.32
N ALA A 213 -22.66 28.47 0.52
CA ALA A 213 -23.12 27.12 0.78
C ALA A 213 -22.80 26.21 -0.42
N GLY A 214 -22.70 24.91 -0.15
CA GLY A 214 -22.40 23.90 -1.15
C GLY A 214 -23.38 22.75 -1.14
N VAL A 215 -23.47 22.09 -2.28
CA VAL A 215 -24.20 20.84 -2.49
C VAL A 215 -23.19 19.71 -2.60
N LEU A 216 -23.53 18.54 -2.06
CA LEU A 216 -22.69 17.36 -2.16
C LEU A 216 -22.97 16.66 -3.49
N SER A 217 -21.94 16.18 -4.16
CA SER A 217 -22.01 15.47 -5.44
C SER A 217 -21.37 14.09 -5.31
N GLY A 218 -22.02 13.08 -5.88
CA GLY A 218 -21.49 11.74 -6.06
C GLY A 218 -21.66 11.30 -7.52
N CYS A 219 -20.64 10.64 -8.08
CA CYS A 219 -20.72 10.13 -9.45
C CYS A 219 -20.16 8.71 -9.59
N VAL A 220 -20.66 8.00 -10.59
CA VAL A 220 -20.08 6.75 -11.11
C VAL A 220 -20.15 6.69 -12.63
N PHE A 221 -19.21 5.98 -13.23
CA PHE A 221 -19.22 5.59 -14.63
C PHE A 221 -19.39 4.08 -14.72
N THR A 222 -20.46 3.63 -15.37
CA THR A 222 -20.73 2.20 -15.57
C THR A 222 -20.56 1.79 -17.03
N ASP A 223 -20.30 0.51 -17.24
CA ASP A 223 -20.18 -0.11 -18.56
C ASP A 223 -21.49 -0.06 -19.38
N SER A 224 -22.64 0.00 -18.71
CA SER A 224 -23.94 -0.08 -19.34
C SER A 224 -24.64 1.28 -19.53
N GLU A 225 -24.38 2.25 -18.64
CA GLU A 225 -25.13 3.51 -18.60
C GLU A 225 -24.22 4.75 -18.59
N GLY A 226 -22.91 4.57 -18.77
CA GLY A 226 -21.97 5.67 -18.90
C GLY A 226 -21.80 6.46 -17.61
N PHE A 227 -21.58 7.77 -17.74
CA PHE A 227 -21.38 8.66 -16.60
C PHE A 227 -22.72 9.09 -15.98
N ASN A 228 -22.81 8.98 -14.66
CA ASN A 228 -23.99 9.28 -13.86
C ASN A 228 -23.58 10.12 -12.66
N GLU A 229 -24.29 11.22 -12.40
CA GLU A 229 -23.99 12.13 -11.30
C GLU A 229 -25.27 12.54 -10.56
N ILE A 230 -25.20 12.47 -9.24
CA ILE A 230 -26.25 12.92 -8.32
C ILE A 230 -25.78 14.04 -7.41
N LEU A 231 -26.68 14.96 -7.07
CA LEU A 231 -26.45 16.04 -6.12
C LEU A 231 -27.54 16.07 -5.05
N THR A 232 -27.18 16.56 -3.86
CA THR A 232 -28.19 16.88 -2.85
C THR A 232 -29.14 17.96 -3.36
N THR A 233 -30.44 17.79 -3.15
CA THR A 233 -31.46 18.72 -3.66
C THR A 233 -31.45 20.09 -2.98
N LYS A 234 -30.73 20.21 -1.86
CA LYS A 234 -30.57 21.43 -1.08
C LYS A 234 -29.09 21.61 -0.72
N PRO A 235 -28.64 22.84 -0.42
CA PRO A 235 -27.32 23.08 0.12
C PRO A 235 -27.19 22.42 1.50
N VAL A 236 -26.17 21.57 1.66
CA VAL A 236 -25.91 20.82 2.90
C VAL A 236 -24.52 21.12 3.48
N ILE A 237 -23.66 21.78 2.70
CA ILE A 237 -22.29 22.12 3.10
C ILE A 237 -22.23 23.60 3.45
N SER A 238 -21.75 23.91 4.64
CA SER A 238 -21.41 25.27 5.06
C SER A 238 -19.91 25.45 5.07
N LEU A 239 -19.42 26.64 4.69
CA LEU A 239 -18.00 26.93 4.77
C LEU A 239 -17.48 26.92 6.22
N ASN A 240 -16.21 26.55 6.38
CA ASN A 240 -15.44 26.59 7.62
C ASN A 240 -16.03 25.75 8.78
N LYS A 241 -16.78 24.69 8.46
CA LYS A 241 -17.31 23.74 9.44
C LYS A 241 -16.89 22.32 9.09
N TRP A 242 -16.44 21.59 10.10
CA TRP A 242 -16.21 20.17 10.00
C TRP A 242 -17.53 19.42 9.87
N ILE A 243 -17.62 18.58 8.84
CA ILE A 243 -18.78 17.76 8.54
C ILE A 243 -18.31 16.40 8.00
N ASN A 244 -18.98 15.33 8.40
CA ASN A 244 -18.73 14.01 7.81
C ASN A 244 -19.59 13.86 6.56
N VAL A 245 -18.99 13.42 5.47
CA VAL A 245 -19.69 13.19 4.20
C VAL A 245 -19.39 11.81 3.68
N ALA A 246 -20.39 11.18 3.06
CA ALA A 246 -20.19 9.91 2.38
C ALA A 246 -20.99 9.81 1.09
N PHE A 247 -20.45 9.01 0.18
CA PHE A 247 -21.11 8.57 -1.04
C PHE A 247 -21.11 7.06 -1.09
N THR A 248 -22.24 6.47 -1.47
CA THR A 248 -22.33 5.03 -1.71
C THR A 248 -22.97 4.74 -3.05
N ARG A 249 -22.45 3.70 -3.73
CA ARG A 249 -23.13 3.01 -4.82
C ARG A 249 -23.37 1.57 -4.36
N THR A 250 -24.62 1.15 -4.24
CA THR A 250 -25.02 -0.22 -3.82
C THR A 250 -26.08 -0.79 -4.76
N SER A 251 -26.50 -2.04 -4.64
CA SER A 251 -27.63 -2.59 -5.41
C SER A 251 -28.92 -1.76 -5.38
N THR A 252 -29.11 -0.89 -4.38
CA THR A 252 -30.30 0.00 -4.28
C THR A 252 -30.17 1.33 -5.02
N GLY A 253 -28.96 1.77 -5.37
CA GLY A 253 -28.78 3.07 -6.00
C GLY A 253 -27.50 3.81 -5.64
N MET A 254 -27.47 5.09 -5.99
CA MET A 254 -26.48 6.05 -5.50
C MET A 254 -27.10 6.86 -4.36
N HIS A 255 -26.36 7.02 -3.26
CA HIS A 255 -26.82 7.74 -2.06
C HIS A 255 -25.73 8.67 -1.52
N LEU A 256 -26.16 9.79 -0.95
CA LEU A 256 -25.29 10.79 -0.33
C LEU A 256 -25.67 10.97 1.14
N TYR A 257 -24.65 11.05 2.00
CA TYR A 257 -24.80 11.17 3.44
C TYR A 257 -24.05 12.37 3.99
N VAL A 258 -24.64 12.99 4.99
CA VAL A 258 -24.07 14.11 5.75
C VAL A 258 -24.27 13.83 7.23
N ASP A 259 -23.18 13.78 8.00
CA ASP A 259 -23.14 13.38 9.41
C ASP A 259 -23.92 12.07 9.67
N GLY A 260 -23.71 11.10 8.79
CA GLY A 260 -24.38 9.79 8.84
C GLY A 260 -25.86 9.78 8.45
N LYS A 261 -26.44 10.91 8.01
CA LYS A 261 -27.84 10.99 7.56
C LYS A 261 -27.92 11.06 6.05
N GLU A 262 -28.71 10.16 5.46
CA GLU A 262 -29.01 10.16 4.03
C GLU A 262 -29.72 11.46 3.63
N GLN A 263 -29.38 11.97 2.45
CA GLN A 263 -29.92 13.20 1.88
C GLN A 263 -30.80 12.89 0.67
N ASP A 264 -31.80 13.73 0.44
CA ASP A 264 -32.53 13.71 -0.83
C ASP A 264 -31.61 14.16 -1.97
N VAL A 265 -31.66 13.44 -3.09
CA VAL A 265 -30.79 13.68 -4.25
C VAL A 265 -31.58 13.79 -5.54
N THR A 266 -30.97 14.46 -6.53
CA THR A 266 -31.41 14.49 -7.92
C THR A 266 -30.26 14.10 -8.82
N ALA A 267 -30.54 13.36 -9.90
CA ALA A 267 -29.57 13.17 -10.97
C ALA A 267 -29.45 14.47 -11.78
N ILE A 268 -28.22 14.89 -12.10
CA ILE A 268 -27.97 16.00 -13.04
C ILE A 268 -27.36 15.52 -14.36
N GLU A 269 -26.84 14.30 -14.37
CA GLU A 269 -26.32 13.63 -15.54
C GLU A 269 -26.63 12.13 -15.43
N GLY A 270 -26.98 11.50 -16.55
CA GLY A 270 -27.39 10.09 -16.58
C GLY A 270 -28.64 9.80 -15.75
N VAL A 271 -28.62 8.68 -15.03
CA VAL A 271 -29.67 8.20 -14.14
C VAL A 271 -29.18 8.10 -12.70
N GLN A 272 -30.10 8.24 -11.73
CA GLN A 272 -29.75 8.23 -10.31
C GLN A 272 -29.24 6.86 -9.82
N ASN A 273 -29.79 5.76 -10.35
CA ASN A 273 -29.51 4.41 -9.85
C ASN A 273 -28.94 3.54 -10.97
N PRO A 274 -27.70 3.81 -11.42
CA PRO A 274 -27.24 3.27 -12.68
C PRO A 274 -26.87 1.80 -12.61
N THR A 275 -27.24 1.00 -13.60
CA THR A 275 -26.93 -0.44 -13.63
C THR A 275 -25.54 -0.74 -14.20
N GLY A 276 -25.14 -2.01 -14.16
CA GLY A 276 -23.85 -2.48 -14.68
C GLY A 276 -22.68 -2.39 -13.70
N LEU A 277 -21.49 -2.71 -14.20
CA LEU A 277 -20.25 -2.65 -13.44
C LEU A 277 -19.63 -1.26 -13.55
N ILE A 278 -19.06 -0.77 -12.46
CA ILE A 278 -18.17 0.39 -12.47
C ILE A 278 -16.93 0.02 -13.27
N ILE A 279 -16.57 0.86 -14.24
CA ILE A 279 -15.41 0.60 -15.09
C ILE A 279 -14.10 0.68 -14.30
N ASN A 280 -13.04 0.09 -14.87
CA ASN A 280 -11.72 0.13 -14.24
C ASN A 280 -11.12 1.54 -14.28
N GLY A 281 -10.30 1.85 -13.27
CA GLY A 281 -9.52 3.09 -13.20
C GLY A 281 -8.03 2.86 -13.15
N THR A 282 -7.29 3.94 -13.40
CA THR A 282 -5.83 3.94 -13.38
C THR A 282 -5.27 4.69 -12.17
N GLU A 283 -6.05 5.58 -11.57
CA GLU A 283 -5.57 6.50 -10.52
C GLU A 283 -6.71 7.00 -9.61
N VAL A 284 -6.36 7.34 -8.37
CA VAL A 284 -7.20 8.07 -7.41
C VAL A 284 -6.50 9.38 -7.04
N TYR A 285 -7.28 10.46 -6.94
CA TYR A 285 -6.85 11.73 -6.36
C TYR A 285 -7.70 12.10 -5.15
N ILE A 286 -7.06 12.66 -4.14
CA ILE A 286 -7.71 13.27 -2.97
C ILE A 286 -7.45 14.78 -3.01
N GLY A 287 -8.49 15.59 -2.78
CA GLY A 287 -8.37 17.06 -2.65
C GLY A 287 -8.04 17.83 -3.93
N HIS A 288 -7.94 17.19 -5.09
CA HIS A 288 -7.59 17.86 -6.35
C HIS A 288 -8.60 18.98 -6.73
N ASP A 289 -8.11 20.12 -7.25
CA ASP A 289 -8.89 21.31 -7.65
C ASP A 289 -9.79 21.92 -6.57
N SER A 290 -9.49 21.69 -5.29
CA SER A 290 -10.36 22.07 -4.19
C SER A 290 -9.73 23.11 -3.25
N LYS A 291 -10.57 23.73 -2.42
CA LYS A 291 -10.13 24.58 -1.30
C LYS A 291 -10.77 24.06 -0.01
N ILE A 292 -10.19 22.98 0.49
CA ILE A 292 -10.78 22.12 1.52
C ILE A 292 -9.68 21.59 2.45
N THR A 293 -10.01 21.30 3.69
CA THR A 293 -9.18 20.50 4.60
C THR A 293 -9.90 19.17 4.80
N ILE A 294 -9.19 18.06 4.60
CA ILE A 294 -9.76 16.70 4.62
C ILE A 294 -9.03 15.88 5.67
N ASP A 295 -9.80 15.07 6.39
CA ASP A 295 -9.36 14.19 7.46
C ASP A 295 -10.10 12.85 7.33
N GLU A 296 -9.48 11.75 7.75
CA GLU A 296 -10.06 10.39 7.77
C GLU A 296 -10.73 9.96 6.45
N VAL A 297 -9.99 9.91 5.35
CA VAL A 297 -10.51 9.45 4.04
C VAL A 297 -10.54 7.93 4.00
N GLU A 298 -11.72 7.35 3.87
CA GLU A 298 -11.95 5.91 3.76
C GLU A 298 -12.57 5.56 2.40
N ILE A 299 -12.02 4.53 1.74
CA ILE A 299 -12.64 3.85 0.60
C ILE A 299 -12.92 2.40 0.99
N SER A 300 -14.16 1.96 0.78
CA SER A 300 -14.61 0.60 1.07
C SER A 300 -15.19 -0.07 -0.18
N ASP A 301 -14.80 -1.33 -0.39
CA ASP A 301 -15.47 -2.27 -1.29
C ASP A 301 -16.56 -3.00 -0.52
N LEU A 302 -17.82 -2.68 -0.81
CA LEU A 302 -18.98 -3.23 -0.10
C LEU A 302 -19.41 -4.59 -0.65
N ALA A 303 -18.95 -4.96 -1.85
CA ALA A 303 -19.26 -6.23 -2.48
C ALA A 303 -17.99 -6.83 -3.11
N PRO A 304 -16.95 -7.09 -2.30
CA PRO A 304 -15.69 -7.60 -2.81
C PRO A 304 -15.97 -8.93 -3.48
N GLU A 305 -15.47 -9.09 -4.69
CA GLU A 305 -15.39 -10.42 -5.26
C GLU A 305 -14.56 -11.25 -4.31
N LEU A 306 -15.07 -12.44 -3.96
CA LEU A 306 -14.26 -13.50 -3.35
C LEU A 306 -13.24 -13.99 -4.39
N GLN A 307 -12.39 -13.09 -4.89
CA GLN A 307 -11.14 -13.48 -5.48
C GLN A 307 -10.36 -14.07 -4.32
N VAL A 308 -10.14 -15.38 -4.42
CA VAL A 308 -9.38 -16.18 -3.47
C VAL A 308 -8.17 -15.36 -3.03
N LEU A 309 -8.20 -14.90 -1.79
CA LEU A 309 -7.10 -14.26 -1.07
C LEU A 309 -6.02 -15.32 -0.86
N SER A 310 -5.38 -15.75 -1.94
CA SER A 310 -4.27 -16.69 -1.97
C SER A 310 -3.25 -16.21 -3.01
N SER A 311 -2.75 -15.01 -2.83
CA SER A 311 -1.40 -14.68 -3.29
C SER A 311 -0.54 -14.01 -2.20
N GLN A 312 -0.99 -14.05 -0.94
CA GLN A 312 -0.04 -14.51 0.05
C GLN A 312 0.31 -15.92 -0.41
N ILE A 313 1.54 -16.14 -0.88
CA ILE A 313 2.03 -17.50 -1.06
C ILE A 313 1.91 -18.09 0.34
N ASP A 314 0.80 -18.77 0.61
CA ASP A 314 0.73 -19.75 1.67
C ASP A 314 1.74 -20.80 1.21
N ILE A 315 2.98 -20.60 1.66
CA ILE A 315 3.98 -21.64 1.69
C ILE A 315 3.44 -22.60 2.75
N GLY A 316 2.34 -23.28 2.42
CA GLY A 316 1.56 -24.08 3.35
C GLY A 316 2.52 -24.99 4.09
N ASN A 317 2.22 -25.33 5.34
CA ASN A 317 3.17 -25.94 6.28
C ASN A 317 4.11 -26.99 5.63
N ASN A 318 3.62 -27.77 4.67
CA ASN A 318 4.41 -28.71 3.87
C ASN A 318 5.56 -28.09 3.04
N LEU A 319 5.35 -26.97 2.35
CA LEU A 319 6.39 -26.29 1.58
C LEU A 319 7.40 -25.58 2.51
N LEU A 320 6.94 -25.04 3.65
CA LEU A 320 7.84 -24.44 4.65
C LEU A 320 8.72 -25.52 5.28
N ILE A 321 8.13 -26.67 5.63
CA ILE A 321 8.85 -27.86 6.07
C ILE A 321 9.83 -28.32 5.00
N ALA A 322 9.45 -28.36 3.72
CA ALA A 322 10.35 -28.75 2.63
C ALA A 322 11.56 -27.81 2.51
N VAL A 323 11.35 -26.49 2.60
CA VAL A 323 12.43 -25.50 2.59
C VAL A 323 13.35 -25.69 3.80
N ILE A 324 12.78 -25.88 5.00
CA ILE A 324 13.56 -26.16 6.22
C ILE A 324 14.39 -27.44 6.05
N VAL A 325 13.80 -28.52 5.54
CA VAL A 325 14.49 -29.79 5.29
C VAL A 325 15.65 -29.61 4.31
N VAL A 326 15.43 -28.88 3.20
CA VAL A 326 16.49 -28.59 2.22
C VAL A 326 17.63 -27.81 2.86
N VAL A 327 17.33 -26.75 3.63
CA VAL A 327 18.34 -25.94 4.34
C VAL A 327 19.15 -26.81 5.32
N VAL A 328 18.48 -27.67 6.09
CA VAL A 328 19.14 -28.59 7.02
C VAL A 328 20.04 -29.58 6.28
N VAL A 329 19.57 -30.18 5.17
CA VAL A 329 20.38 -31.12 4.36
C VAL A 329 21.63 -30.44 3.83
N PHE A 330 21.50 -29.23 3.27
CA PHE A 330 22.66 -28.46 2.76
C PHE A 330 23.64 -28.09 3.88
N ALA A 331 23.15 -27.64 5.03
CA ALA A 331 24.00 -27.34 6.19
C ALA A 331 24.77 -28.59 6.66
N THR A 332 24.08 -29.73 6.74
CA THR A 332 24.67 -31.01 7.17
C THR A 332 25.75 -31.48 6.18
N ALA A 333 25.45 -31.43 4.88
CA ALA A 333 26.41 -31.78 3.83
C ALA A 333 27.65 -30.86 3.85
N TRP A 334 27.45 -29.56 4.09
CA TRP A 334 28.55 -28.60 4.21
C TRP A 334 29.45 -28.90 5.42
N VAL A 335 28.87 -29.19 6.59
CA VAL A 335 29.62 -29.58 7.80
C VAL A 335 30.38 -30.89 7.57
N LEU A 336 29.74 -31.90 6.96
CA LEU A 336 30.38 -33.18 6.67
C LEU A 336 31.58 -33.02 5.73
N ARG A 337 31.43 -32.21 4.68
CA ARG A 337 32.54 -31.88 3.76
C ARG A 337 33.71 -31.25 4.51
N LYS A 338 33.44 -30.30 5.42
CA LYS A 338 34.48 -29.66 6.24
C LYS A 338 35.17 -30.65 7.18
N ALA A 339 34.42 -31.57 7.78
CA ALA A 339 34.97 -32.61 8.64
C ALA A 339 35.91 -33.56 7.88
N ILE A 340 35.50 -34.01 6.68
CA ILE A 340 36.34 -34.85 5.80
C ILE A 340 37.62 -34.11 5.41
N GLN A 341 37.51 -32.83 5.00
CA GLN A 341 38.67 -32.01 4.67
C GLN A 341 39.66 -31.90 5.84
N MET A 342 39.17 -31.65 7.06
CA MET A 342 40.02 -31.60 8.25
C MET A 342 40.66 -32.96 8.56
N TRP A 343 39.92 -34.06 8.40
CA TRP A 343 40.45 -35.40 8.64
C TRP A 343 41.58 -35.77 7.66
N VAL A 344 41.41 -35.45 6.37
CA VAL A 344 42.45 -35.68 5.34
C VAL A 344 43.70 -34.85 5.60
N ILE A 345 43.55 -33.61 6.05
CA ILE A 345 44.70 -32.77 6.45
C ILE A 345 45.40 -33.35 7.68
N TYR A 346 44.63 -33.86 8.65
CA TYR A 346 45.16 -34.44 9.87
C TYR A 346 45.85 -35.80 9.66
N SER A 347 45.37 -36.63 8.72
CA SER A 347 46.03 -37.91 8.42
C SER A 347 47.37 -37.71 7.73
N LYS A 348 47.47 -36.74 6.80
CA LYS A 348 48.73 -36.42 6.09
C LYS A 348 49.83 -35.81 6.95
N SER A 349 49.53 -35.26 8.13
CA SER A 349 50.54 -34.69 9.03
C SER A 349 51.15 -35.72 10.00
N ARG A 350 50.70 -36.97 9.92
CA ARG A 350 51.13 -38.07 10.80
C ARG A 350 52.05 -39.10 10.14
N ASP A 351 52.20 -39.03 8.82
CA ASP A 351 53.21 -39.76 8.04
C ASP A 351 54.45 -38.87 7.83
#